data_AF-A0A6N2RHA8-F1
#
_entry.id   AF-A0A6N2RHA8-F1
#
_cell.length_a   1.000
_cell.length_b   1.000
_cell.length_c   1.000
_cell.angle_alpha   90.00
_cell.angle_beta   90.00
_cell.angle_gamma   90.00
#
_symmetry.space_group_name_H-M   'P 1'
#
loop_
_entity.id
_entity.type
_entity.pdbx_description
1 polymer ?
#
loop_
_entity_poly.entity_id
_entity_poly.type
_entity_poly.pdbx_seq_one_letter_code
_entity_poly.pdbx_strand_id
1 'polypeptide(L)'
;MNEFFKKIALVFCFVNLCFANVVDDFFDEIINSCYLKKYDDLKHMLDKNKSLANSQIKGVRALDFVLNLDTLKFDEIKNSKFREILDNLDFKTCKFEILEILTNYDLNISYLVKDTYTPLVTILDNKFLSNKEKIKISQILLKNQTDDFKNISRINSAWQISIVEAAYLKNDLEMFKVYLEMGFIFDDTLAYIMLEPYFKYPKIIDVFSTKKVDKSLLTKMENDKEFLKELELSHKYSLYFVKFLHSKKIYFDINKVSQYLKIYEFMKLVNNKKSSDLLQVFIISYFK
;
A
#
# COMPACT_ATOMS: atom_id res chain seq x y z
N MET A 1 -15.09 0.75 43.51
CA MET A 1 -13.75 0.53 42.92
C MET A 1 -13.42 1.78 42.13
N ASN A 2 -12.40 2.53 42.55
CA ASN A 2 -12.10 3.86 42.03
C ASN A 2 -11.76 3.79 40.53
N GLU A 3 -12.19 4.78 39.73
CA GLU A 3 -11.96 4.82 38.28
C GLU A 3 -10.45 4.75 37.93
N PHE A 4 -9.64 5.31 38.82
CA PHE A 4 -8.18 5.23 38.84
C PHE A 4 -7.63 3.79 38.94
N PHE A 5 -8.24 2.95 39.78
CA PHE A 5 -7.83 1.54 39.93
C PHE A 5 -8.24 0.69 38.72
N LYS A 6 -9.33 1.02 38.04
CA LYS A 6 -9.70 0.37 36.77
C LYS A 6 -8.71 0.71 35.66
N LYS A 7 -8.32 1.99 35.53
CA LYS A 7 -7.28 2.43 34.58
C LYS A 7 -5.96 1.67 34.77
N ILE A 8 -5.47 1.63 36.01
CA ILE A 8 -4.20 0.97 36.33
C ILE A 8 -4.28 -0.53 36.06
N ALA A 9 -5.37 -1.20 36.45
CA ALA A 9 -5.52 -2.64 36.22
C ALA A 9 -5.66 -2.99 34.73
N LEU A 10 -6.29 -2.13 33.91
CA LEU A 10 -6.44 -2.32 32.47
C LEU A 10 -5.10 -2.15 31.74
N VAL A 11 -4.40 -1.05 32.00
CA VAL A 11 -3.06 -0.77 31.44
C VAL A 11 -2.12 -1.88 31.86
N PHE A 12 -2.05 -2.19 33.15
CA PHE A 12 -1.18 -3.24 33.70
C PHE A 12 -1.47 -4.62 33.10
N CYS A 13 -2.73 -4.97 32.82
CA CYS A 13 -3.07 -6.23 32.17
C CYS A 13 -2.76 -6.24 30.67
N PHE A 14 -3.02 -5.14 29.94
CA PHE A 14 -2.75 -5.05 28.50
C PHE A 14 -1.24 -5.07 28.21
N VAL A 15 -0.47 -4.39 29.07
CA VAL A 15 0.99 -4.33 29.09
C VAL A 15 1.60 -5.70 29.41
N ASN A 16 1.12 -6.36 30.46
CA ASN A 16 1.66 -7.65 30.88
C ASN A 16 1.19 -8.84 30.03
N LEU A 17 0.04 -8.78 29.37
CA LEU A 17 -0.43 -9.90 28.52
C LEU A 17 0.15 -9.84 27.10
N CYS A 18 0.40 -8.64 26.55
CA CYS A 18 0.92 -8.52 25.19
C CYS A 18 2.46 -8.35 25.12
N PHE A 19 3.11 -7.82 26.17
CA PHE A 19 4.50 -7.32 26.06
C PHE A 19 5.30 -7.38 27.36
N ALA A 20 5.14 -8.47 28.15
CA ALA A 20 5.58 -8.65 29.54
C ALA A 20 7.04 -8.37 29.94
N ASN A 21 7.89 -7.78 29.10
CA ASN A 21 9.25 -7.37 29.50
C ASN A 21 9.72 -5.99 29.02
N VAL A 22 8.97 -5.22 28.20
CA VAL A 22 9.45 -3.92 27.69
C VAL A 22 8.29 -2.99 27.26
N VAL A 23 7.35 -2.63 28.13
CA VAL A 23 6.37 -1.59 27.74
C VAL A 23 6.86 -0.22 28.17
N ASP A 24 7.14 0.55 27.14
CA ASP A 24 7.62 1.91 27.12
C ASP A 24 6.42 2.86 27.29
N ASP A 25 6.53 3.86 28.17
CA ASP A 25 5.45 4.80 28.56
C ASP A 25 4.66 5.37 27.37
N PHE A 26 5.29 5.44 26.20
CA PHE A 26 4.68 5.89 24.95
C PHE A 26 3.57 4.98 24.41
N PHE A 27 3.71 3.65 24.49
CA PHE A 27 2.68 2.71 24.02
C PHE A 27 1.49 2.64 24.98
N ASP A 28 1.77 2.78 26.28
CA ASP A 28 0.74 2.90 27.31
C ASP A 28 -0.11 4.13 27.08
N GLU A 29 0.52 5.25 26.76
CA GLU A 29 -0.18 6.49 26.46
C GLU A 29 -1.07 6.38 25.22
N ILE A 30 -0.62 5.66 24.18
CA ILE A 30 -1.44 5.36 22.99
C ILE A 30 -2.71 4.57 23.37
N ILE A 31 -2.58 3.51 24.18
CA ILE A 31 -3.73 2.70 24.62
C ILE A 31 -4.65 3.49 25.56
N ASN A 32 -4.08 4.27 26.48
CA ASN A 32 -4.84 5.15 27.36
C ASN A 32 -5.64 6.19 26.58
N SER A 33 -5.01 6.77 25.55
CA SER A 33 -5.66 7.72 24.65
C SER A 33 -6.87 7.10 23.96
N CYS A 34 -6.75 5.85 23.47
CA CYS A 34 -7.89 5.11 22.90
C CYS A 34 -9.01 4.87 23.89
N TYR A 35 -8.65 4.43 25.11
CA TYR A 35 -9.63 4.10 26.13
C TYR A 35 -10.39 5.33 26.62
N LEU A 36 -9.68 6.44 26.84
CA LEU A 36 -10.25 7.67 27.38
C LEU A 36 -10.85 8.61 26.35
N LYS A 37 -10.54 8.38 25.06
CA LYS A 37 -10.88 9.31 23.98
C LYS A 37 -10.36 10.72 24.26
N LYS A 38 -9.17 10.80 24.86
CA LYS A 38 -8.45 12.03 25.18
C LYS A 38 -7.01 11.87 24.72
N TYR A 39 -6.50 12.85 23.98
CA TYR A 39 -5.21 12.73 23.30
C TYR A 39 -4.21 13.84 23.69
N ASP A 40 -4.57 14.70 24.65
CA ASP A 40 -3.73 15.84 25.03
C ASP A 40 -2.45 15.40 25.74
N ASP A 41 -2.52 14.33 26.53
CA ASP A 41 -1.36 13.75 27.22
C ASP A 41 -0.36 13.14 26.21
N LEU A 42 -0.86 12.42 25.20
CA LEU A 42 -0.06 11.94 24.06
C LEU A 42 0.61 13.08 23.29
N LYS A 43 -0.13 14.15 22.96
CA LYS A 43 0.42 15.33 22.29
C LYS A 43 1.50 16.00 23.13
N HIS A 44 1.25 16.20 24.43
CA HIS A 44 2.21 16.80 25.34
C HIS A 44 3.48 15.95 25.49
N MET A 45 3.37 14.62 25.47
CA MET A 45 4.53 13.72 25.45
C MET A 45 5.37 13.90 24.17
N LEU A 46 4.71 13.99 23.01
CA LEU A 46 5.36 14.22 21.71
C LEU A 46 5.97 15.63 21.61
N ASP A 47 5.32 16.65 22.16
CA ASP A 47 5.84 18.02 22.20
C ASP A 47 7.13 18.11 23.02
N LYS A 48 7.19 17.39 24.15
CA LYS A 48 8.39 17.31 25.00
C LYS A 48 9.54 16.56 24.35
N ASN A 49 9.23 15.56 23.52
CA ASN A 49 10.25 14.77 22.85
C ASN A 49 9.79 14.36 21.44
N LYS A 50 9.92 15.31 20.50
CA LYS A 50 9.54 15.12 19.09
C LYS A 50 10.24 13.92 18.44
N SER A 51 11.43 13.57 18.93
CA SER A 51 12.18 12.42 18.41
C SER A 51 11.52 11.06 18.71
N LEU A 52 10.55 10.98 19.64
CA LEU A 52 9.84 9.73 19.93
C LEU A 52 9.13 9.19 18.68
N ALA A 53 8.36 10.04 17.99
CA ALA A 53 7.64 9.66 16.77
C ALA A 53 8.57 9.38 15.58
N ASN A 54 9.71 10.07 15.49
CA ASN A 54 10.67 9.91 14.38
C ASN A 54 11.83 8.93 14.70
N SER A 55 11.86 8.33 15.88
CA SER A 55 12.95 7.40 16.24
C SER A 55 12.86 6.10 15.42
N GLN A 56 14.02 5.63 14.95
CA GLN A 56 14.13 4.41 14.14
C GLN A 56 13.61 3.14 14.83
N ILE A 57 13.47 3.15 16.15
CA ILE A 57 13.01 2.00 16.92
C ILE A 57 11.62 2.26 17.51
N LYS A 58 11.44 3.32 18.32
CA LYS A 58 10.17 3.54 19.02
C LYS A 58 9.09 4.09 18.08
N GLY A 59 9.44 5.02 17.19
CA GLY A 59 8.51 5.59 16.21
C GLY A 59 8.02 4.55 15.21
N VAL A 60 8.95 3.75 14.69
CA VAL A 60 8.67 2.59 13.81
C VAL A 60 7.71 1.60 14.48
N ARG A 61 8.02 1.18 15.72
CA ARG A 61 7.18 0.25 16.47
C ARG A 61 5.81 0.85 16.83
N ALA A 62 5.75 2.13 17.15
CA ALA A 62 4.49 2.82 17.46
C ALA A 62 3.60 2.90 16.22
N LEU A 63 4.15 3.23 15.06
CA LEU A 63 3.39 3.22 13.82
C LEU A 63 2.90 1.81 13.48
N ASP A 64 3.76 0.79 13.55
CA ASP A 64 3.36 -0.59 13.29
C ASP A 64 2.27 -1.06 14.26
N PHE A 65 2.41 -0.73 15.55
CA PHE A 65 1.39 -0.99 16.56
C PHE A 65 0.05 -0.33 16.22
N VAL A 66 0.06 0.98 15.92
CA VAL A 66 -1.15 1.74 15.59
C VAL A 66 -1.83 1.21 14.32
N LEU A 67 -1.05 0.87 13.28
CA LEU A 67 -1.57 0.29 12.04
C LEU A 67 -2.22 -1.08 12.23
N ASN A 68 -1.83 -1.82 13.28
CA ASN A 68 -2.36 -3.15 13.61
C ASN A 68 -3.35 -3.16 14.78
N LEU A 69 -3.76 -2.01 15.34
CA LEU A 69 -4.67 -1.94 16.49
C LEU A 69 -5.99 -2.71 16.29
N ASP A 70 -6.53 -2.69 15.07
CA ASP A 70 -7.76 -3.39 14.66
C ASP A 70 -7.58 -4.90 14.50
N THR A 71 -6.35 -5.40 14.54
CA THR A 71 -6.02 -6.83 14.46
C THR A 71 -5.84 -7.47 15.83
N LEU A 72 -5.82 -6.66 16.89
CA LEU A 72 -5.65 -7.14 18.26
C LEU A 72 -6.84 -8.03 18.65
N LYS A 73 -6.53 -9.26 19.03
CA LYS A 73 -7.50 -10.22 19.55
C LYS A 73 -7.29 -10.38 21.04
N PHE A 74 -8.38 -10.31 21.80
CA PHE A 74 -8.38 -10.47 23.26
C PHE A 74 -8.91 -11.83 23.71
N ASP A 75 -8.86 -12.82 22.83
CA ASP A 75 -9.45 -14.15 23.05
C ASP A 75 -8.88 -14.87 24.29
N GLU A 76 -7.66 -14.54 24.68
CA GLU A 76 -6.96 -15.11 25.84
C GLU A 76 -7.35 -14.46 27.18
N ILE A 77 -8.08 -13.34 27.15
CA ILE A 77 -8.51 -12.63 28.36
C ILE A 77 -9.70 -13.37 28.99
N LYS A 78 -9.40 -14.13 30.04
CA LYS A 78 -10.38 -14.94 30.79
C LYS A 78 -11.38 -14.11 31.59
N ASN A 79 -11.12 -12.83 31.84
CA ASN A 79 -12.01 -11.95 32.59
C ASN A 79 -13.09 -11.35 31.67
N SER A 80 -14.34 -11.80 31.82
CA SER A 80 -15.46 -11.40 30.95
C SER A 80 -15.79 -9.90 30.99
N LYS A 81 -15.75 -9.27 32.16
CA LYS A 81 -16.00 -7.82 32.30
C LYS A 81 -14.93 -6.99 31.62
N PHE A 82 -13.68 -7.45 31.68
CA PHE A 82 -12.57 -6.76 31.05
C PHE A 82 -12.59 -6.96 29.52
N ARG A 83 -12.90 -8.17 29.07
CA ARG A 83 -13.14 -8.47 27.66
C ARG A 83 -14.25 -7.59 27.07
N GLU A 84 -15.38 -7.44 27.76
CA GLU A 84 -16.48 -6.57 27.34
C GLU A 84 -16.04 -5.10 27.19
N ILE A 85 -15.16 -4.60 28.05
CA ILE A 85 -14.63 -3.23 27.91
C ILE A 85 -13.77 -3.10 26.65
N LEU A 86 -12.89 -4.07 26.38
CA LEU A 86 -12.00 -4.05 25.22
C LEU A 86 -12.74 -4.26 23.91
N ASP A 87 -13.73 -5.15 23.89
CA ASP A 87 -14.59 -5.40 22.72
C ASP A 87 -15.44 -4.16 22.36
N ASN A 88 -15.69 -3.28 23.34
CA ASN A 88 -16.40 -2.01 23.14
C ASN A 88 -15.47 -0.84 22.76
N LEU A 89 -14.15 -1.03 22.71
CA LEU A 89 -13.24 0.00 22.23
C LEU A 89 -13.30 0.13 20.71
N ASP A 90 -13.58 1.34 20.25
CA ASP A 90 -13.53 1.68 18.83
C ASP A 90 -12.07 1.94 18.41
N PHE A 91 -11.30 0.85 18.29
CA PHE A 91 -9.91 0.90 17.84
C PHE A 91 -9.75 1.48 16.43
N LYS A 92 -10.80 1.41 15.60
CA LYS A 92 -10.79 2.00 14.25
C LYS A 92 -10.78 3.51 14.32
N THR A 93 -11.70 4.11 15.07
CA THR A 93 -11.70 5.57 15.29
C THR A 93 -10.43 6.02 15.99
N CYS A 94 -10.01 5.30 17.03
CA CYS A 94 -8.78 5.65 17.74
C CYS A 94 -7.54 5.64 16.83
N LYS A 95 -7.41 4.63 15.96
CA LYS A 95 -6.31 4.53 14.99
C LYS A 95 -6.19 5.80 14.16
N PHE A 96 -7.29 6.33 13.64
CA PHE A 96 -7.25 7.55 12.82
C PHE A 96 -6.76 8.76 13.61
N GLU A 97 -7.26 8.97 14.82
CA GLU A 97 -6.85 10.08 15.68
C GLU A 97 -5.37 10.02 16.04
N ILE A 98 -4.88 8.83 16.44
CA ILE A 98 -3.45 8.66 16.76
C ILE A 98 -2.58 8.88 15.54
N LEU A 99 -2.96 8.35 14.37
CA LEU A 99 -2.19 8.55 13.14
C LEU A 99 -2.14 10.03 12.75
N GLU A 100 -3.25 10.77 12.87
CA GLU A 100 -3.27 12.20 12.62
C GLU A 100 -2.35 12.97 13.58
N ILE A 101 -2.28 12.55 14.85
CA ILE A 101 -1.33 13.12 15.81
C ILE A 101 0.10 12.79 15.40
N LEU A 102 0.45 11.50 15.27
CA LEU A 102 1.80 11.05 14.98
C LEU A 102 2.37 11.68 13.70
N THR A 103 1.56 11.81 12.65
CA THR A 103 1.99 12.41 11.37
C THR A 103 2.32 13.89 11.48
N ASN A 104 1.85 14.61 12.50
CA ASN A 104 2.26 15.99 12.76
C ASN A 104 3.64 16.11 13.45
N TYR A 105 4.30 15.00 13.76
CA TYR A 105 5.61 14.96 14.44
C TYR A 105 6.68 14.24 13.60
N ASP A 106 6.73 14.53 12.29
CA ASP A 106 7.75 14.04 11.35
C ASP A 106 7.91 12.51 11.36
N LEU A 107 6.79 11.80 11.33
CA LEU A 107 6.76 10.35 11.33
C LEU A 107 7.49 9.77 10.11
N ASN A 108 8.52 8.95 10.37
CA ASN A 108 9.19 8.20 9.33
C ASN A 108 8.31 7.04 8.84
N ILE A 109 7.94 7.07 7.56
CA ILE A 109 7.18 6.01 6.90
C ILE A 109 7.95 5.31 5.76
N SER A 110 9.25 5.57 5.62
CA SER A 110 10.09 4.98 4.56
C SER A 110 10.80 3.70 5.00
N TYR A 111 10.64 3.28 6.25
CA TYR A 111 11.19 2.02 6.73
C TYR A 111 10.48 0.80 6.13
N LEU A 112 11.15 -0.35 6.17
CA LEU A 112 10.60 -1.61 5.67
C LEU A 112 10.04 -2.46 6.82
N VAL A 113 8.75 -2.76 6.76
CA VAL A 113 8.09 -3.82 7.52
C VAL A 113 8.48 -5.16 6.90
N LYS A 114 9.07 -6.04 7.73
CA LYS A 114 9.54 -7.38 7.34
C LYS A 114 10.47 -7.33 6.11
N ASP A 115 11.31 -6.30 6.02
CA ASP A 115 12.25 -6.05 4.92
C ASP A 115 11.63 -5.97 3.51
N THR A 116 10.30 -5.88 3.40
CA THR A 116 9.57 -6.07 2.14
C THR A 116 8.67 -4.90 1.80
N TYR A 117 7.92 -4.37 2.76
CA TYR A 117 6.86 -3.39 2.50
C TYR A 117 7.05 -2.14 3.33
N THR A 118 6.80 -0.97 2.76
CA THR A 118 6.66 0.24 3.58
C THR A 118 5.31 0.24 4.30
N PRO A 119 5.16 0.99 5.40
CA PRO A 119 3.88 1.22 6.08
C PRO A 119 2.73 1.62 5.16
N LEU A 120 3.00 2.38 4.10
CA LEU A 120 1.98 2.79 3.15
C LEU A 120 1.47 1.59 2.33
N VAL A 121 2.38 0.71 1.90
CA VAL A 121 2.04 -0.47 1.09
C VAL A 121 1.38 -1.56 1.95
N THR A 122 1.77 -1.73 3.21
CA THR A 122 1.15 -2.74 4.10
C THR A 122 -0.35 -2.52 4.32
N ILE A 123 -0.83 -1.28 4.23
CA ILE A 123 -2.26 -0.94 4.34
C ILE A 123 -3.09 -1.65 3.26
N LEU A 124 -2.53 -1.78 2.05
CA LEU A 124 -3.22 -2.42 0.93
C LEU A 124 -3.57 -3.89 1.25
N ASP A 125 -2.70 -4.55 2.00
CA ASP A 125 -2.78 -5.98 2.37
C ASP A 125 -3.63 -6.24 3.62
N ASN A 126 -3.99 -5.17 4.35
CA ASN A 126 -4.77 -5.31 5.57
C ASN A 126 -6.22 -5.71 5.24
N LYS A 127 -6.63 -6.91 5.69
CA LYS A 127 -7.96 -7.50 5.46
C LYS A 127 -9.03 -7.02 6.44
N PHE A 128 -8.64 -6.35 7.53
CA PHE A 128 -9.55 -5.81 8.55
C PHE A 128 -10.04 -4.39 8.23
N LEU A 129 -9.40 -3.76 7.23
CA LEU A 129 -9.75 -2.45 6.73
C LEU A 129 -10.53 -2.54 5.42
N SER A 130 -11.64 -1.81 5.34
CA SER A 130 -12.32 -1.49 4.08
C SER A 130 -11.48 -0.54 3.23
N ASN A 131 -11.73 -0.48 1.92
CA ASN A 131 -11.04 0.46 1.03
C ASN A 131 -11.19 1.92 1.50
N LYS A 132 -12.38 2.32 1.96
CA LYS A 132 -12.60 3.65 2.55
C LYS A 132 -11.64 3.96 3.71
N GLU A 133 -11.40 2.98 4.57
CA GLU A 133 -10.47 3.12 5.70
C GLU A 133 -9.02 3.15 5.23
N LYS A 134 -8.62 2.25 4.30
CA LYS A 134 -7.29 2.24 3.68
C LYS A 134 -6.93 3.57 3.03
N ILE A 135 -7.90 4.17 2.32
CA ILE A 135 -7.76 5.48 1.68
C ILE A 135 -7.50 6.55 2.74
N LYS A 136 -8.33 6.60 3.80
CA LYS A 136 -8.16 7.59 4.88
C LYS A 136 -6.80 7.46 5.56
N ILE A 137 -6.35 6.24 5.89
CA ILE A 137 -5.02 6.02 6.46
C ILE A 137 -3.92 6.48 5.49
N SER A 138 -4.03 6.12 4.21
CA SER A 138 -3.05 6.54 3.19
C SER A 138 -2.95 8.06 3.09
N GLN A 139 -4.08 8.78 3.12
CA GLN A 139 -4.11 10.24 3.13
C GLN A 139 -3.42 10.83 4.36
N ILE A 140 -3.67 10.26 5.55
CA ILE A 140 -3.04 10.71 6.80
C ILE A 140 -1.53 10.53 6.73
N LEU A 141 -1.05 9.34 6.34
CA LEU A 141 0.39 9.06 6.25
C LEU A 141 1.12 10.00 5.27
N LEU A 142 0.44 10.42 4.20
CA LEU A 142 1.03 11.26 3.16
C LEU A 142 0.96 12.77 3.46
N LYS A 143 0.16 13.19 4.45
CA LYS A 143 -0.17 14.61 4.71
C LYS A 143 1.06 15.53 4.83
N ASN A 144 2.14 15.05 5.45
CA ASN A 144 3.35 15.83 5.73
C ASN A 144 4.62 15.24 5.09
N GLN A 145 4.47 14.39 4.08
CA GLN A 145 5.61 13.76 3.40
C GLN A 145 6.08 14.64 2.25
N THR A 146 7.35 15.07 2.27
CA THR A 146 7.83 16.07 1.32
C THR A 146 8.64 15.49 0.16
N ASP A 147 9.45 14.44 0.34
CA ASP A 147 10.51 14.16 -0.66
C ASP A 147 10.77 12.70 -1.05
N ASP A 148 10.05 11.72 -0.49
CA ASP A 148 10.32 10.30 -0.79
C ASP A 148 9.10 9.48 -1.25
N PHE A 149 8.22 10.09 -2.05
CA PHE A 149 7.04 9.41 -2.61
C PHE A 149 7.37 8.11 -3.34
N LYS A 150 8.55 8.04 -3.98
CA LYS A 150 8.98 6.88 -4.74
C LYS A 150 9.37 5.71 -3.83
N ASN A 151 10.16 5.91 -2.78
CA ASN A 151 10.54 4.78 -1.92
C ASN A 151 9.37 4.37 -1.02
N ILE A 152 8.61 5.32 -0.46
CA ILE A 152 7.48 4.99 0.44
C ILE A 152 6.36 4.22 -0.25
N SER A 153 6.30 4.23 -1.58
CA SER A 153 5.24 3.57 -2.35
C SER A 153 5.71 2.30 -3.04
N ARG A 154 6.95 1.84 -2.81
CA ARG A 154 7.49 0.66 -3.47
C ARG A 154 7.59 -0.53 -2.52
N ILE A 155 7.35 -1.71 -3.08
CA ILE A 155 7.66 -3.00 -2.50
C ILE A 155 9.15 -3.26 -2.75
N ASN A 156 9.89 -3.50 -1.66
CA ASN A 156 11.28 -3.92 -1.72
C ASN A 156 11.36 -5.35 -2.29
N SER A 157 11.40 -5.42 -3.62
CA SER A 157 11.48 -6.64 -4.42
C SER A 157 12.43 -6.40 -5.58
N ALA A 158 12.91 -7.47 -6.23
CA ALA A 158 13.76 -7.35 -7.42
C ALA A 158 13.10 -6.52 -8.54
N TRP A 159 11.77 -6.50 -8.59
CA TRP A 159 10.98 -5.77 -9.58
C TRP A 159 10.57 -4.36 -9.14
N GLN A 160 10.83 -3.97 -7.89
CA GLN A 160 10.53 -2.63 -7.35
C GLN A 160 9.08 -2.16 -7.59
N ILE A 161 8.14 -3.09 -7.41
CA ILE A 161 6.70 -2.90 -7.67
C ILE A 161 6.16 -1.72 -6.85
N SER A 162 5.53 -0.75 -7.52
CA SER A 162 4.86 0.39 -6.90
C SER A 162 3.50 0.02 -6.29
N ILE A 163 2.96 0.87 -5.44
CA ILE A 163 1.69 0.65 -4.76
C ILE A 163 0.50 0.59 -5.73
N VAL A 164 0.59 1.29 -6.86
CA VAL A 164 -0.41 1.25 -7.93
C VAL A 164 -0.38 -0.10 -8.63
N GLU A 165 0.82 -0.61 -8.93
CA GLU A 165 0.97 -1.95 -9.52
C GLU A 165 0.55 -3.04 -8.53
N ALA A 166 0.84 -2.88 -7.24
CA ALA A 166 0.36 -3.78 -6.20
C ALA A 166 -1.18 -3.83 -6.12
N ALA A 167 -1.86 -2.69 -6.29
CA ALA A 167 -3.31 -2.64 -6.37
C ALA A 167 -3.85 -3.35 -7.62
N TYR A 168 -3.16 -3.22 -8.76
CA TYR A 168 -3.47 -4.00 -9.97
C TYR A 168 -3.34 -5.51 -9.74
N LEU A 169 -2.23 -5.98 -9.17
CA LEU A 169 -1.99 -7.40 -8.90
C LEU A 169 -3.05 -8.02 -7.96
N LYS A 170 -3.65 -7.20 -7.09
CA LYS A 170 -4.74 -7.62 -6.19
C LYS A 170 -6.12 -7.48 -6.80
N ASN A 171 -6.22 -6.97 -8.03
CA ASN A 171 -7.46 -6.58 -8.68
C ASN A 171 -8.30 -5.60 -7.83
N ASP A 172 -7.63 -4.66 -7.15
CA ASP A 172 -8.28 -3.60 -6.37
C ASP A 172 -8.36 -2.31 -7.17
N LEU A 173 -9.34 -2.24 -8.07
CA LEU A 173 -9.49 -1.10 -8.99
C LEU A 173 -9.79 0.19 -8.24
N GLU A 174 -10.46 0.14 -7.09
CA GLU A 174 -10.75 1.33 -6.31
C GLU A 174 -9.46 1.92 -5.75
N MET A 175 -8.63 1.11 -5.10
CA MET A 175 -7.34 1.55 -4.58
C MET A 175 -6.40 2.01 -5.69
N PHE A 176 -6.38 1.31 -6.83
CA PHE A 176 -5.60 1.71 -8.01
C PHE A 176 -5.92 3.15 -8.44
N LYS A 177 -7.21 3.49 -8.57
CA LYS A 177 -7.66 4.83 -8.94
C LYS A 177 -7.26 5.88 -7.91
N VAL A 178 -7.46 5.56 -6.64
CA VAL A 178 -7.18 6.51 -5.55
C VAL A 178 -5.69 6.80 -5.46
N TYR A 179 -4.82 5.80 -5.58
CA TYR A 179 -3.38 6.04 -5.57
C TYR A 179 -2.92 6.89 -6.76
N LEU A 180 -3.52 6.73 -7.94
CA LEU A 180 -3.27 7.64 -9.05
C LEU A 180 -3.69 9.08 -8.73
N GLU A 181 -4.88 9.27 -8.15
CA GLU A 181 -5.36 10.60 -7.71
C GLU A 181 -4.49 11.20 -6.59
N MET A 182 -3.82 10.37 -5.79
CA MET A 182 -2.82 10.77 -4.80
C MET A 182 -1.45 11.15 -5.41
N GLY A 183 -1.28 11.03 -6.73
CA GLY A 183 -0.07 11.42 -7.42
C GLY A 183 0.96 10.29 -7.59
N PHE A 184 0.62 9.04 -7.27
CA PHE A 184 1.50 7.89 -7.51
C PHE A 184 1.50 7.50 -8.99
N ILE A 185 2.23 8.26 -9.81
CA ILE A 185 2.26 8.10 -11.26
C ILE A 185 3.69 7.77 -11.65
N PHE A 186 3.92 6.52 -12.07
CA PHE A 186 5.24 6.04 -12.43
C PHE A 186 5.31 5.69 -13.92
N ASP A 187 6.43 6.05 -14.55
CA ASP A 187 6.68 5.85 -15.98
C ASP A 187 6.61 4.37 -16.40
N ASP A 188 6.91 3.45 -15.48
CA ASP A 188 6.98 2.01 -15.71
C ASP A 188 5.62 1.30 -15.49
N THR A 189 4.64 1.95 -14.87
CA THR A 189 3.35 1.33 -14.51
C THR A 189 2.59 0.77 -15.71
N LEU A 190 2.50 1.51 -16.82
CA LEU A 190 1.81 1.02 -18.02
C LEU A 190 2.53 -0.20 -18.63
N ALA A 191 3.86 -0.14 -18.70
CA ALA A 191 4.67 -1.23 -19.20
C ALA A 191 4.53 -2.48 -18.32
N TYR A 192 4.58 -2.30 -16.99
CA TYR A 192 4.41 -3.37 -16.03
C TYR A 192 3.05 -4.07 -16.19
N ILE A 193 1.94 -3.32 -16.11
CA ILE A 193 0.58 -3.88 -16.22
C ILE A 193 0.42 -4.67 -17.52
N MET A 194 0.95 -4.15 -18.63
CA MET A 194 0.84 -4.80 -19.93
C MET A 194 1.68 -6.07 -20.05
N LEU A 195 2.85 -6.13 -19.41
CA LEU A 195 3.78 -7.26 -19.51
C LEU A 195 3.53 -8.34 -18.46
N GLU A 196 2.92 -7.99 -17.34
CA GLU A 196 2.74 -8.88 -16.19
C GLU A 196 2.08 -10.23 -16.53
N PRO A 197 0.99 -10.32 -17.31
CA PRO A 197 0.37 -11.61 -17.65
C PRO A 197 1.31 -12.55 -18.41
N TYR A 198 2.31 -12.00 -19.11
CA TYR A 198 3.25 -12.77 -19.91
C TYR A 198 4.36 -13.42 -19.06
N PHE A 199 4.58 -12.97 -17.82
CA PHE A 199 5.60 -13.55 -16.95
C PHE A 199 5.33 -15.00 -16.55
N LYS A 200 4.07 -15.47 -16.64
CA LYS A 200 3.70 -16.89 -16.55
C LYS A 200 4.43 -17.77 -17.58
N TYR A 201 4.89 -17.17 -18.68
CA TYR A 201 5.57 -17.84 -19.78
C TYR A 201 7.02 -17.36 -19.91
N PRO A 202 7.99 -17.82 -19.10
CA PRO A 202 9.37 -17.30 -19.13
C PRO A 202 10.02 -17.28 -20.53
N LYS A 203 9.70 -18.25 -21.39
CA LYS A 203 10.16 -18.30 -22.79
C LYS A 203 9.65 -17.14 -23.67
N ILE A 204 8.59 -16.45 -23.27
CA ILE A 204 8.12 -15.24 -23.95
C ILE A 204 9.02 -14.04 -23.65
N ILE A 205 9.75 -14.07 -22.52
CA ILE A 205 10.69 -13.01 -22.15
C ILE A 205 11.91 -13.04 -23.08
N ASP A 206 12.32 -14.23 -23.52
CA ASP A 206 13.37 -14.42 -24.54
C ASP A 206 13.05 -13.71 -25.87
N VAL A 207 11.78 -13.37 -26.13
CA VAL A 207 11.38 -12.64 -27.33
C VAL A 207 11.85 -11.18 -27.30
N PHE A 208 11.99 -10.58 -26.10
CA PHE A 208 12.66 -9.28 -25.94
C PHE A 208 14.14 -9.33 -26.33
N SER A 209 14.73 -10.53 -26.43
CA SER A 209 16.11 -10.77 -26.85
C SER A 209 16.27 -11.12 -28.34
N THR A 210 15.27 -10.83 -29.19
CA THR A 210 15.26 -11.02 -30.66
C THR A 210 15.13 -12.47 -31.16
N LYS A 211 14.82 -13.43 -30.28
CA LYS A 211 14.53 -14.81 -30.71
C LYS A 211 13.14 -14.91 -31.36
N LYS A 212 13.01 -15.76 -32.38
CA LYS A 212 11.70 -16.08 -32.99
C LYS A 212 10.79 -16.69 -31.93
N VAL A 213 9.55 -16.21 -31.86
CA VAL A 213 8.54 -16.79 -30.96
C VAL A 213 8.19 -18.19 -31.40
N ASP A 214 8.21 -19.12 -30.47
CA ASP A 214 7.77 -20.49 -30.69
C ASP A 214 6.26 -20.49 -30.97
N LYS A 215 5.85 -20.95 -32.15
CA LYS A 215 4.42 -21.03 -32.53
C LYS A 215 3.62 -21.90 -31.56
N SER A 216 4.23 -22.95 -31.01
CA SER A 216 3.55 -23.81 -30.04
C SER A 216 3.26 -23.08 -28.72
N LEU A 217 4.12 -22.13 -28.34
CA LEU A 217 3.91 -21.27 -27.18
C LEU A 217 2.74 -20.31 -27.41
N LEU A 218 2.67 -19.67 -28.59
CA LEU A 218 1.55 -18.79 -28.94
C LEU A 218 0.22 -19.54 -28.93
N THR A 219 0.15 -20.72 -29.55
CA THR A 219 -1.07 -21.55 -29.52
C THR A 219 -1.43 -21.98 -28.10
N LYS A 220 -0.45 -22.24 -27.23
CA LYS A 220 -0.71 -22.55 -25.82
C LYS A 220 -1.35 -21.35 -25.10
N MET A 221 -0.80 -20.15 -25.30
CA MET A 221 -1.31 -18.92 -24.69
C MET A 221 -2.74 -18.61 -25.15
N GLU A 222 -3.03 -18.76 -26.45
CA GLU A 222 -4.37 -18.54 -27.01
C GLU A 222 -5.45 -19.46 -26.40
N ASN A 223 -5.06 -20.62 -25.87
CA ASN A 223 -5.97 -21.59 -25.28
C ASN A 223 -5.96 -21.58 -23.73
N ASP A 224 -5.08 -20.80 -23.10
CA ASP A 224 -5.00 -20.69 -21.64
C ASP A 224 -6.03 -19.69 -21.10
N LYS A 225 -7.14 -20.23 -20.57
CA LYS A 225 -8.25 -19.43 -20.02
C LYS A 225 -7.85 -18.52 -18.86
N GLU A 226 -6.86 -18.90 -18.05
CA GLU A 226 -6.41 -18.09 -16.92
C GLU A 226 -5.62 -16.89 -17.44
N PHE A 227 -4.67 -17.15 -18.33
CA PHE A 227 -3.90 -16.10 -19.01
C PHE A 227 -4.81 -15.12 -19.77
N LEU A 228 -5.83 -15.60 -20.49
CA LEU A 228 -6.75 -14.71 -21.21
C LEU A 228 -7.55 -13.80 -20.26
N LYS A 229 -7.91 -14.27 -19.06
CA LYS A 229 -8.56 -13.44 -18.04
C LYS A 229 -7.59 -12.38 -17.49
N GLU A 230 -6.34 -12.76 -17.23
CA GLU A 230 -5.29 -11.82 -16.81
C GLU A 230 -5.01 -10.77 -17.89
N LEU A 231 -5.00 -11.14 -19.17
CA LEU A 231 -4.87 -10.20 -20.28
C LEU A 231 -6.03 -9.20 -20.35
N GLU A 232 -7.27 -9.66 -20.15
CA GLU A 232 -8.43 -8.77 -20.12
C GLU A 232 -8.35 -7.79 -18.94
N LEU A 233 -7.92 -8.28 -17.78
CA LEU A 233 -7.70 -7.47 -16.59
C LEU A 233 -6.61 -6.41 -16.84
N SER A 234 -5.46 -6.84 -17.34
CA SER A 234 -4.34 -5.98 -17.73
C SER A 234 -4.80 -4.87 -18.69
N HIS A 235 -5.58 -5.22 -19.72
CA HIS A 235 -6.12 -4.22 -20.65
C HIS A 235 -7.04 -3.21 -19.97
N LYS A 236 -7.93 -3.67 -19.07
CA LYS A 236 -8.84 -2.80 -18.31
C LYS A 236 -8.08 -1.75 -17.49
N TYR A 237 -7.04 -2.16 -16.77
CA TYR A 237 -6.22 -1.26 -15.96
C TYR A 237 -5.36 -0.33 -16.82
N SER A 238 -4.74 -0.87 -17.88
CA SER A 238 -3.98 -0.09 -18.86
C SER A 238 -4.82 1.02 -19.49
N LEU A 239 -6.05 0.70 -19.93
CA LEU A 239 -6.98 1.67 -20.50
C LEU A 239 -7.34 2.76 -19.51
N TYR A 240 -7.58 2.39 -18.24
CA TYR A 240 -7.85 3.39 -17.20
C TYR A 240 -6.65 4.30 -16.97
N PHE A 241 -5.46 3.74 -16.82
CA PHE A 241 -4.23 4.50 -16.60
C PHE A 241 -3.99 5.51 -17.73
N VAL A 242 -4.09 5.08 -19.00
CA VAL A 242 -3.96 5.97 -20.17
C VAL A 242 -5.01 7.09 -20.16
N LYS A 243 -6.27 6.76 -19.85
CA LYS A 243 -7.34 7.78 -19.74
C LYS A 243 -7.07 8.78 -18.62
N PHE A 244 -6.56 8.31 -17.48
CA PHE A 244 -6.20 9.15 -16.34
C PHE A 244 -5.06 10.11 -16.70
N LEU A 245 -3.98 9.61 -17.31
CA LEU A 245 -2.87 10.47 -17.77
C LEU A 245 -3.37 11.56 -18.72
N HIS A 246 -4.19 11.18 -19.70
CA HIS A 246 -4.77 12.13 -20.65
C HIS A 246 -5.68 13.17 -19.96
N SER A 247 -6.54 12.76 -19.02
CA SER A 247 -7.42 13.69 -18.31
C SER A 247 -6.66 14.68 -17.42
N LYS A 248 -5.51 14.26 -16.87
CA LYS A 248 -4.62 15.10 -16.07
C LYS A 248 -3.57 15.86 -16.89
N LYS A 249 -3.55 15.68 -18.23
CA LYS A 249 -2.54 16.24 -19.15
C LYS A 249 -1.09 15.89 -18.74
N ILE A 250 -0.89 14.66 -18.30
CA ILE A 250 0.42 14.14 -17.90
C ILE A 250 1.06 13.45 -19.08
N TYR A 251 2.29 13.85 -19.38
CA TYR A 251 3.09 13.34 -20.49
C TYR A 251 4.44 12.87 -19.95
N PHE A 252 4.81 11.62 -20.24
CA PHE A 252 6.14 11.08 -19.99
C PHE A 252 7.20 11.60 -20.99
N ASP A 253 8.47 11.52 -20.60
CA ASP A 253 9.63 11.91 -21.41
C ASP A 253 9.61 11.20 -22.78
N ILE A 254 9.88 11.95 -23.85
CA ILE A 254 10.00 11.45 -25.22
C ILE A 254 11.00 10.28 -25.34
N ASN A 255 12.05 10.26 -24.51
CA ASN A 255 13.01 9.17 -24.47
C ASN A 255 12.37 7.82 -24.07
N LYS A 256 11.25 7.85 -23.35
CA LYS A 256 10.47 6.68 -22.95
C LYS A 256 9.58 6.15 -24.08
N VAL A 257 9.27 6.94 -25.11
CA VAL A 257 8.52 6.48 -26.29
C VAL A 257 9.23 5.30 -26.97
N SER A 258 10.56 5.30 -26.97
CA SER A 258 11.37 4.19 -27.48
C SER A 258 11.10 2.85 -26.77
N GLN A 259 10.80 2.88 -25.47
CA GLN A 259 10.47 1.70 -24.68
C GLN A 259 9.04 1.23 -24.99
N TYR A 260 8.09 2.16 -25.07
CA TYR A 260 6.71 1.84 -25.44
C TYR A 260 6.57 1.31 -26.87
N LEU A 261 7.42 1.75 -27.81
CA LEU A 261 7.50 1.18 -29.16
C LEU A 261 7.95 -0.28 -29.14
N LYS A 262 8.91 -0.65 -28.29
CA LYS A 262 9.33 -2.06 -28.12
C LYS A 262 8.19 -2.92 -27.58
N ILE A 263 7.43 -2.40 -26.62
CA ILE A 263 6.26 -3.09 -26.07
C ILE A 263 5.17 -3.20 -27.14
N TYR A 264 4.94 -2.16 -27.95
CA TYR A 264 3.99 -2.19 -29.06
C TYR A 264 4.31 -3.29 -30.07
N GLU A 265 5.58 -3.39 -30.51
CA GLU A 265 6.00 -4.45 -31.42
C GLU A 265 5.89 -5.83 -30.78
N PHE A 266 6.18 -5.96 -29.48
CA PHE A 266 5.93 -7.19 -28.74
C PHE A 266 4.44 -7.57 -28.74
N MET A 267 3.53 -6.63 -28.45
CA MET A 267 2.09 -6.89 -28.43
C MET A 267 1.57 -7.36 -29.79
N LYS A 268 2.08 -6.79 -30.88
CA LYS A 268 1.76 -7.25 -32.25
C LYS A 268 2.23 -8.68 -32.48
N LEU A 269 3.45 -8.99 -32.07
CA LEU A 269 4.07 -10.29 -32.27
C LEU A 269 3.31 -11.41 -31.54
N VAL A 270 2.77 -11.13 -30.35
CA VAL A 270 1.94 -12.07 -29.58
C VAL A 270 0.45 -11.97 -29.90
N ASN A 271 0.08 -11.25 -30.97
CA ASN A 271 -1.29 -11.07 -31.43
C ASN A 271 -2.26 -10.46 -30.39
N ASN A 272 -1.75 -9.66 -29.45
CA ASN A 272 -2.58 -8.93 -28.50
C ASN A 272 -3.02 -7.58 -29.07
N LYS A 273 -4.04 -7.63 -29.92
CA LYS A 273 -4.58 -6.46 -30.62
C LYS A 273 -5.06 -5.34 -29.68
N LYS A 274 -5.74 -5.70 -28.58
CA LYS A 274 -6.29 -4.71 -27.64
C LYS A 274 -5.18 -3.84 -27.02
N SER A 275 -4.07 -4.47 -26.60
CA SER A 275 -2.94 -3.74 -26.02
C SER A 275 -2.12 -3.02 -27.10
N SER A 276 -1.95 -3.59 -28.30
CA SER A 276 -1.24 -2.89 -29.39
C SER A 276 -1.97 -1.63 -29.83
N ASP A 277 -3.30 -1.69 -29.98
CA ASP A 277 -4.11 -0.54 -30.41
C ASP A 277 -4.08 0.57 -29.34
N LEU A 278 -4.16 0.19 -28.06
CA LEU A 278 -4.02 1.14 -26.95
C LEU A 278 -2.65 1.84 -26.94
N LEU A 279 -1.57 1.08 -27.10
CA LEU A 279 -0.22 1.64 -27.18
C LEU A 279 -0.04 2.55 -28.39
N GLN A 280 -0.61 2.19 -29.53
CA GLN A 280 -0.56 3.04 -30.72
C GLN A 280 -1.23 4.39 -30.47
N VAL A 281 -2.44 4.39 -29.91
CA VAL A 281 -3.15 5.64 -29.55
C VAL A 281 -2.34 6.44 -28.54
N PHE A 282 -1.83 5.79 -27.49
CA PHE A 282 -1.02 6.43 -26.46
C PHE A 282 0.21 7.11 -27.07
N ILE A 283 1.00 6.39 -27.88
CA ILE A 283 2.21 6.89 -28.53
C ILE A 283 1.89 8.06 -29.47
N ILE A 284 0.84 7.96 -30.30
CA ILE A 284 0.47 9.04 -31.23
C ILE A 284 0.06 10.31 -30.48
N SER A 285 -0.63 10.18 -29.34
CA SER A 285 -1.02 11.31 -28.51
C SER A 285 0.15 12.13 -27.96
N TYR A 286 1.37 11.58 -27.92
CA TYR A 286 2.58 12.32 -27.53
C TYR A 286 3.17 13.20 -28.63
N PHE A 287 2.87 12.89 -29.89
CA PHE A 287 3.42 13.62 -31.04
C PHE A 287 2.49 14.75 -31.53
N LYS A 288 1.38 14.99 -30.83
CA LYS A 288 0.42 16.08 -31.09
C LYS A 288 0.51 17.13 -30.02
#